data_AF-A0A8J7PM67-F1
#
_entry.id   AF-A0A8J7PM67-F1
#
_cell.length_a   1.000
_cell.length_b   1.000
_cell.length_c   1.000
_cell.angle_alpha   90.00
_cell.angle_beta   90.00
_cell.angle_gamma   90.00
#
_symmetry.space_group_name_H-M   'P 1'
#
loop_
_entity.id
_entity.type
_entity.pdbx_description
1 polymer ?
#
loop_
_entity_poly.entity_id
_entity_poly.type
_entity_poly.pdbx_seq_one_letter_code
_entity_poly.pdbx_strand_id
1 'polypeptide(L)'
;MPSAVLLLMSLFLGGFAVVSLRYQARTWRRLRTESLASDDRRYLRGVCQRRTLNAVLLLALAGMLAGSYFTGGLEELRRIARLDQPDITDDDKQTVKSLAIYWMIVLGLLFFVIVLAVVDYSATTLYGRQQLRRIQHEQRGLLERDLALYRQQKLNDRIRRVE
;
A
#
# COMPACT_ATOMS: atom_id res chain seq x y z
N MET A 1 22.74 8.42 18.67
CA MET A 1 21.56 9.13 18.15
C MET A 1 21.07 8.59 16.80
N PRO A 2 21.89 8.38 15.75
CA PRO A 2 21.38 7.90 14.45
C PRO A 2 20.91 6.43 14.49
N SER A 3 21.50 5.61 15.36
CA SER A 3 21.12 4.21 15.58
C SER A 3 19.69 4.07 16.12
N ALA A 4 19.28 4.94 17.05
CA ALA A 4 17.92 4.97 17.59
C ALA A 4 16.87 5.36 16.54
N VAL A 5 17.22 6.26 15.60
CA VAL A 5 16.33 6.68 14.51
C VAL A 5 16.04 5.52 13.56
N LEU A 6 17.04 4.71 13.22
CA LEU A 6 16.85 3.53 12.37
C LEU A 6 15.96 2.47 13.01
N LEU A 7 16.12 2.25 14.32
CA LEU A 7 15.30 1.32 15.08
C LEU A 7 13.84 1.80 15.14
N LEU A 8 13.62 3.09 15.41
CA LEU A 8 12.28 3.70 15.38
C LEU A 8 11.64 3.64 13.98
N MET A 9 12.40 3.95 12.93
CA MET A 9 11.90 3.82 11.55
C MET A 9 11.55 2.38 11.21
N SER A 10 12.41 1.42 11.59
CA SER A 10 12.17 -0.02 11.39
C SER A 10 10.91 -0.49 12.12
N LEU A 11 10.72 -0.10 13.39
CA LEU A 11 9.51 -0.39 14.16
C LEU A 11 8.27 0.23 13.54
N PHE A 12 8.35 1.48 13.09
CA PHE A 12 7.22 2.16 12.45
C PHE A 12 6.84 1.51 11.12
N LEU A 13 7.83 1.24 10.25
CA LEU A 13 7.63 0.54 8.98
C LEU A 13 7.10 -0.88 9.18
N GLY A 14 7.69 -1.62 10.12
CA GLY A 14 7.26 -2.98 10.46
C GLY A 14 5.85 -3.01 11.03
N GLY A 15 5.52 -2.12 11.95
CA GLY A 15 4.18 -1.96 12.51
C GLY A 15 3.15 -1.63 11.44
N PHE A 16 3.46 -0.68 10.57
CA PHE A 16 2.60 -0.30 9.44
C PHE A 16 2.38 -1.48 8.47
N ALA A 17 3.45 -2.21 8.13
CA ALA A 17 3.38 -3.39 7.26
C ALA A 17 2.50 -4.48 7.87
N VAL A 18 2.64 -4.77 9.17
CA VAL A 18 1.84 -5.79 9.88
C VAL A 18 0.37 -5.40 9.92
N VAL A 19 0.05 -4.15 10.29
CA VAL A 19 -1.34 -3.66 10.32
C VAL A 19 -1.97 -3.72 8.93
N SER A 20 -1.24 -3.26 7.91
CA SER A 20 -1.69 -3.31 6.51
C SER A 20 -1.95 -4.74 6.06
N LEU A 21 -1.03 -5.67 6.34
CA LEU A 21 -1.18 -7.10 6.00
C LEU A 21 -2.41 -7.71 6.69
N ARG A 22 -2.61 -7.39 7.97
CA ARG A 22 -3.74 -7.91 8.76
C ARG A 22 -5.07 -7.41 8.23
N TYR A 23 -5.14 -6.14 7.84
CA TYR A 23 -6.33 -5.55 7.23
C TYR A 23 -6.64 -6.22 5.88
N GLN A 24 -5.63 -6.39 5.03
CA GLN A 24 -5.78 -7.05 3.73
C GLN A 24 -6.19 -8.52 3.85
N ALA A 25 -5.62 -9.26 4.79
CA ALA A 25 -6.01 -10.64 5.05
C ALA A 25 -7.48 -10.74 5.51
N ARG A 26 -7.96 -9.77 6.28
CA ARG A 26 -9.36 -9.70 6.70
C ARG A 26 -10.28 -9.40 5.52
N THR A 27 -9.91 -8.47 4.65
CA THR A 27 -10.66 -8.16 3.42
C THR A 27 -10.70 -9.37 2.49
N TRP A 28 -9.58 -10.09 2.32
CA TRP A 28 -9.55 -11.32 1.53
C TRP A 28 -10.49 -12.39 2.09
N ARG A 29 -10.52 -12.57 3.41
CA ARG A 29 -11.45 -13.50 4.06
C ARG A 29 -12.90 -13.12 3.80
N ARG A 30 -13.26 -11.83 3.86
CA ARG A 30 -14.60 -11.34 3.52
C ARG A 30 -14.96 -11.59 2.05
N LEU A 31 -14.03 -11.33 1.14
CA LEU A 31 -14.20 -11.58 -0.30
C LEU A 31 -14.39 -13.05 -0.65
N ARG A 32 -13.91 -13.98 0.19
CA ARG A 32 -14.16 -15.42 0.02
C ARG A 32 -15.59 -15.82 0.40
N THR A 33 -16.25 -15.08 1.28
CA THR A 33 -17.59 -15.38 1.79
C THR A 33 -18.72 -14.71 1.01
N GLU A 34 -18.48 -13.59 0.33
CA GLU A 34 -19.52 -12.89 -0.46
C GLU A 34 -19.53 -13.32 -1.94
N SER A 35 -20.72 -13.64 -2.46
CA SER A 35 -20.90 -13.99 -3.88
C SER A 35 -20.92 -12.75 -4.76
N LEU A 36 -19.77 -12.13 -4.97
CA LEU A 36 -19.63 -11.01 -5.90
C LEU A 36 -19.76 -11.49 -7.36
N ALA A 37 -20.22 -10.60 -8.24
CA ALA A 37 -20.23 -10.79 -9.69
C ALA A 37 -18.82 -11.17 -10.20
N SER A 38 -18.75 -11.97 -11.27
CA SER A 38 -17.50 -12.58 -11.77
C SER A 38 -16.42 -11.56 -12.14
N ASP A 39 -16.81 -10.39 -12.66
CA ASP A 39 -15.88 -9.33 -13.08
C ASP A 39 -15.21 -8.62 -11.89
N ASP A 40 -15.95 -8.35 -10.82
CA ASP A 40 -15.40 -7.68 -9.63
C ASP A 40 -14.36 -8.56 -8.90
N ARG A 41 -14.51 -9.90 -8.98
CA ARG A 41 -13.55 -10.83 -8.35
C ARG A 41 -12.16 -10.77 -8.98
N ARG A 42 -12.06 -10.66 -10.30
CA ARG A 42 -10.76 -10.58 -11.00
C ARG A 42 -10.03 -9.30 -10.61
N TYR A 43 -10.76 -8.19 -10.55
CA TYR A 43 -10.21 -6.90 -10.14
C TYR A 43 -9.72 -6.94 -8.68
N LEU A 44 -10.56 -7.42 -7.75
CA LEU A 44 -10.23 -7.47 -6.33
C LEU A 44 -9.04 -8.38 -6.01
N ARG A 45 -8.87 -9.50 -6.72
CA ARG A 45 -7.67 -10.35 -6.59
C ARG A 45 -6.40 -9.61 -7.00
N GLY A 46 -6.44 -8.87 -8.11
CA GLY A 46 -5.29 -8.10 -8.58
C GLY A 46 -4.90 -6.97 -7.63
N VAL A 47 -5.87 -6.35 -6.96
CA VAL A 47 -5.61 -5.33 -5.92
C VAL A 47 -5.00 -5.99 -4.68
N CYS A 48 -5.61 -7.07 -4.17
CA CYS A 48 -5.08 -7.74 -2.99
C CYS A 48 -3.66 -8.28 -3.22
N GLN A 49 -3.38 -8.89 -4.38
CA GLN A 49 -2.06 -9.44 -4.68
C GLN A 49 -0.97 -8.35 -4.70
N ARG A 50 -1.25 -7.20 -5.34
CA ARG A 50 -0.34 -6.05 -5.36
C ARG A 50 -0.09 -5.49 -3.97
N ARG A 51 -1.13 -5.37 -3.16
CA ARG A 51 -1.02 -4.85 -1.79
C ARG A 51 -0.30 -5.82 -0.84
N THR A 52 -0.46 -7.13 -1.02
CA THR A 52 0.29 -8.13 -0.23
C THR A 52 1.76 -8.13 -0.61
N LEU A 53 2.07 -7.99 -1.89
CA LEU A 53 3.45 -7.91 -2.37
C LEU A 53 4.15 -6.68 -1.79
N ASN A 54 3.47 -5.52 -1.78
CA ASN A 54 4.01 -4.31 -1.17
C ASN A 54 4.24 -4.47 0.35
N ALA A 55 3.29 -5.09 1.08
CA ALA A 55 3.44 -5.34 2.51
C ALA A 55 4.63 -6.27 2.81
N VAL A 56 4.84 -7.31 2.00
CA VAL A 56 5.99 -8.21 2.12
C VAL A 56 7.29 -7.47 1.86
N LEU A 57 7.35 -6.62 0.83
CA LEU A 57 8.55 -5.81 0.54
C LEU A 57 8.86 -4.83 1.66
N LEU A 58 7.86 -4.15 2.21
CA LEU A 58 8.05 -3.25 3.36
C LEU A 58 8.57 -4.01 4.60
N LEU A 59 8.09 -5.24 4.82
CA LEU A 59 8.54 -6.08 5.91
C LEU A 59 9.98 -6.57 5.69
N ALA A 60 10.34 -6.92 4.46
CA ALA A 60 11.71 -7.23 4.09
C ALA A 60 12.63 -6.02 4.29
N LEU A 61 12.21 -4.83 3.88
CA LEU A 61 12.96 -3.58 4.08
C LEU A 61 13.15 -3.25 5.56
N ALA A 62 12.10 -3.39 6.37
CA ALA A 62 12.17 -3.20 7.82
C ALA A 62 13.11 -4.23 8.47
N GLY A 63 13.03 -5.50 8.05
CA GLY A 63 13.92 -6.57 8.50
C GLY A 63 15.38 -6.31 8.14
N MET A 64 15.65 -5.84 6.91
CA MET A 64 16.99 -5.43 6.50
C MET A 64 17.48 -4.28 7.39
N LEU A 65 16.71 -3.20 7.52
CA LEU A 65 17.09 -2.06 8.37
C LEU A 65 17.37 -2.48 9.83
N ALA A 66 16.54 -3.35 10.41
CA ALA A 66 16.77 -3.92 11.73
C ALA A 66 18.07 -4.73 11.77
N GLY A 67 18.31 -5.58 10.76
CA GLY A 67 19.55 -6.35 10.63
C GLY A 67 20.78 -5.44 10.59
N SER A 68 20.74 -4.33 9.84
CA SER A 68 21.84 -3.36 9.77
C SER A 68 22.20 -2.79 11.14
N TYR A 69 21.19 -2.56 11.99
CA TYR A 69 21.37 -2.09 13.36
C TYR A 69 22.09 -3.15 14.21
N PHE A 70 21.64 -4.41 14.16
CA PHE A 70 22.23 -5.49 14.96
C PHE A 70 23.66 -5.84 14.52
N THR A 71 23.99 -5.69 13.24
CA THR A 71 25.33 -5.99 12.72
C THR A 71 26.38 -4.93 13.07
N GLY A 72 26.01 -3.77 13.61
CA GLY A 72 26.97 -2.71 13.95
C GLY A 72 27.68 -2.06 12.75
N GLY A 73 27.28 -2.37 11.51
CA GLY A 73 27.99 -1.93 10.29
C GLY A 73 28.11 -0.41 10.13
N LEU A 74 27.25 0.38 10.78
CA LEU A 74 27.36 1.84 10.82
C LEU A 74 28.49 2.35 11.73
N GLU A 75 28.85 1.61 12.77
CA GLU A 75 29.97 1.92 13.64
C GLU A 75 31.30 1.58 12.95
N GLU A 76 31.35 0.45 12.24
CA GLU A 76 32.49 0.07 11.38
C GLU A 76 32.75 1.13 10.30
N LEU A 77 31.69 1.57 9.59
CA LEU A 77 31.79 2.64 8.58
C LEU A 77 32.36 3.94 9.15
N ARG A 78 31.95 4.31 10.36
CA ARG A 78 32.44 5.52 11.03
C ARG A 78 33.88 5.39 11.49
N ARG A 79 34.30 4.19 11.88
CA ARG A 79 35.69 3.89 12.20
C ARG A 79 36.55 4.05 10.95
N ILE A 80 36.15 3.44 9.84
CA ILE A 80 36.86 3.53 8.55
C ILE A 80 36.89 4.97 8.03
N ALA A 81 35.78 5.71 8.14
CA ALA A 81 35.71 7.12 7.72
C ALA A 81 36.56 8.09 8.58
N ARG A 82 37.06 7.64 9.73
CA ARG A 82 37.96 8.41 10.62
C ARG A 82 39.43 8.05 10.45
N LEU A 83 39.74 6.97 9.75
CA LEU A 83 41.12 6.63 9.40
C LEU A 83 41.57 7.52 8.24
N ASP A 84 42.78 8.06 8.32
CA ASP A 84 43.40 8.72 7.17
C ASP A 84 43.67 7.69 6.06
N GLN A 85 43.58 8.13 4.79
CA GLN A 85 43.71 7.26 3.61
C GLN A 85 44.93 6.31 3.54
N PRO A 86 46.10 6.56 4.16
CA PRO A 86 47.23 5.64 4.09
C PRO A 86 47.04 4.31 4.84
N ASP A 87 46.16 4.25 5.84
CA ASP A 87 46.03 3.11 6.76
C ASP A 87 44.88 2.14 6.42
N ILE A 88 44.27 2.28 5.24
CA ILE A 88 43.16 1.41 4.83
C ILE A 88 43.69 0.01 4.48
N THR A 89 43.34 -0.98 5.30
CA THR A 89 43.72 -2.38 5.09
C THR A 89 42.85 -3.01 3.99
N ASP A 90 43.32 -4.07 3.32
CA ASP A 90 42.52 -4.75 2.29
C ASP A 90 41.22 -5.37 2.84
N ASP A 91 41.20 -5.72 4.13
CA ASP A 91 40.01 -6.21 4.84
C ASP A 91 38.92 -5.11 4.99
N ASP A 92 39.33 -3.86 5.20
CA ASP A 92 38.42 -2.71 5.24
C ASP A 92 37.74 -2.50 3.89
N LYS A 93 38.48 -2.69 2.78
CA LYS A 93 37.92 -2.58 1.41
C LYS A 93 36.86 -3.64 1.15
N GLN A 94 37.06 -4.87 1.62
CA GLN A 94 36.08 -5.94 1.48
C GLN A 94 34.81 -5.65 2.30
N THR A 95 34.97 -5.11 3.51
CA THR A 95 33.87 -4.69 4.38
C THR A 95 33.08 -3.53 3.77
N VAL A 96 33.74 -2.51 3.22
CA VAL A 96 33.06 -1.41 2.51
C VAL A 96 32.32 -1.94 1.28
N LYS A 97 32.90 -2.86 0.53
CA LYS A 97 32.26 -3.46 -0.65
C LYS A 97 31.00 -4.26 -0.28
N SER A 98 31.06 -5.09 0.76
CA SER A 98 29.90 -5.88 1.21
C SER A 98 28.76 -4.97 1.69
N LEU A 99 29.11 -3.91 2.42
CA LEU A 99 28.18 -2.91 2.92
C LEU A 99 27.57 -2.07 1.80
N ALA A 100 28.36 -1.70 0.78
CA ALA A 100 27.86 -1.01 -0.41
C ALA A 100 26.86 -1.87 -1.19
N ILE A 101 27.15 -3.16 -1.40
CA ILE A 101 26.23 -4.11 -2.04
C ILE A 101 24.94 -4.23 -1.23
N TYR A 102 25.06 -4.36 0.10
CA TYR A 102 23.92 -4.43 0.99
C TYR A 102 23.01 -3.19 0.86
N TRP A 103 23.58 -1.99 0.91
CA TRP A 103 22.81 -0.74 0.75
C TRP A 103 22.24 -0.57 -0.66
N MET A 104 22.94 -1.03 -1.69
CA MET A 104 22.39 -1.08 -3.06
C MET A 104 21.13 -1.93 -3.14
N ILE A 105 21.11 -3.09 -2.46
CA ILE A 105 19.91 -3.94 -2.39
C ILE A 105 18.78 -3.21 -1.65
N VAL A 106 19.06 -2.58 -0.50
CA VAL A 106 18.06 -1.81 0.26
C VAL A 106 17.44 -0.69 -0.58
N LEU A 107 18.28 0.09 -1.28
CA LEU A 107 17.83 1.17 -2.15
C LEU A 107 17.03 0.65 -3.35
N GLY A 108 17.46 -0.45 -3.97
CA GLY A 108 16.72 -1.11 -5.04
C GLY A 108 15.34 -1.59 -4.57
N LEU A 109 15.26 -2.15 -3.37
CA LEU A 109 14.00 -2.61 -2.78
C LEU A 109 13.07 -1.44 -2.45
N LEU A 110 13.61 -0.34 -1.91
CA LEU A 110 12.88 0.90 -1.66
C LEU A 110 12.32 1.49 -2.96
N PHE A 111 13.15 1.57 -4.01
CA PHE A 111 12.72 2.04 -5.32
C PHE A 111 11.55 1.21 -5.85
N PHE A 112 11.63 -0.12 -5.74
CA PHE A 112 10.58 -1.02 -6.20
C PHE A 112 9.27 -0.84 -5.43
N VAL A 113 9.34 -0.62 -4.11
CA VAL A 113 8.19 -0.25 -3.27
C VAL A 113 7.53 1.03 -3.75
N ILE A 114 8.31 2.07 -4.05
CA ILE A 114 7.80 3.36 -4.55
C ILE A 114 7.10 3.19 -5.89
N VAL A 115 7.71 2.48 -6.84
CA VAL A 115 7.11 2.20 -8.16
C VAL A 115 5.78 1.46 -8.00
N LEU A 116 5.73 0.43 -7.17
CA LEU A 116 4.49 -0.29 -6.88
C LEU A 116 3.42 0.60 -6.24
N ALA A 117 3.80 1.50 -5.33
CA ALA A 117 2.87 2.44 -4.72
C ALA A 117 2.25 3.40 -5.74
N VAL A 118 3.05 3.89 -6.70
CA VAL A 118 2.57 4.74 -7.80
C VAL A 118 1.61 3.97 -8.72
N VAL A 119 1.94 2.72 -9.06
CA VAL A 119 1.07 1.84 -9.86
C VAL A 119 -0.24 1.53 -9.13
N ASP A 120 -0.20 1.29 -7.81
CA ASP A 120 -1.40 1.03 -7.01
C ASP A 120 -2.28 2.29 -6.91
N TYR A 121 -1.67 3.46 -6.71
CA TYR A 121 -2.38 4.73 -6.66
C TYR A 121 -3.05 5.08 -8.00
N SER A 122 -2.32 4.92 -9.10
CA SER A 122 -2.86 5.16 -10.45
C SER A 122 -3.99 4.19 -10.80
N ALA A 123 -3.87 2.91 -10.44
CA ALA A 123 -4.98 1.97 -10.57
C ALA A 123 -6.18 2.42 -9.72
N THR A 124 -5.99 2.68 -8.43
CA THR A 124 -7.07 3.05 -7.51
C THR A 124 -7.83 4.30 -7.98
N THR A 125 -7.13 5.30 -8.48
CA THR A 125 -7.74 6.54 -9.02
C THR A 125 -8.55 6.30 -10.29
N LEU A 126 -8.06 5.46 -11.20
CA LEU A 126 -8.78 5.11 -12.44
C LEU A 126 -10.08 4.36 -12.14
N TYR A 127 -10.02 3.34 -11.29
CA TYR A 127 -11.20 2.55 -10.92
C TYR A 127 -12.20 3.37 -10.09
N GLY A 128 -11.72 4.22 -9.18
CA GLY A 128 -12.58 5.10 -8.39
C GLY A 128 -13.44 6.01 -9.27
N ARG A 129 -12.90 6.53 -10.38
CA ARG A 129 -13.67 7.35 -11.33
C ARG A 129 -14.74 6.54 -12.06
N GLN A 130 -14.46 5.30 -12.44
CA GLN A 130 -15.46 4.44 -13.08
C GLN A 130 -16.59 4.06 -12.11
N GLN A 131 -16.25 3.71 -10.87
CA GLN A 131 -17.23 3.39 -9.82
C GLN A 131 -18.15 4.59 -9.54
N LEU A 132 -17.55 5.80 -9.45
CA LEU A 132 -18.32 7.02 -9.20
C LEU A 132 -19.34 7.30 -10.31
N ARG A 133 -18.96 7.06 -11.58
CA ARG A 133 -19.89 7.19 -12.70
C ARG A 133 -21.05 6.20 -12.62
N ARG A 134 -20.80 4.95 -12.22
CA ARG A 134 -21.86 3.94 -12.01
C ARG A 134 -22.84 4.38 -10.92
N ILE A 135 -22.33 4.81 -9.77
CA ILE A 135 -23.15 5.31 -8.65
C ILE A 135 -24.01 6.51 -9.09
N GLN A 136 -23.43 7.44 -9.85
CA GLN A 136 -24.18 8.60 -10.36
C GLN A 136 -25.29 8.18 -11.34
N HIS A 137 -25.05 7.18 -12.19
CA HIS A 137 -26.08 6.66 -13.09
C HIS A 137 -27.20 5.95 -12.34
N GLU A 138 -26.88 5.14 -11.33
CA GLU A 138 -27.87 4.48 -10.48
C GLU A 138 -28.71 5.50 -9.69
N GLN A 139 -28.08 6.52 -9.12
CA GLN A 139 -28.77 7.60 -8.41
C GLN A 139 -29.73 8.37 -9.32
N ARG A 140 -29.34 8.65 -10.56
CA ARG A 140 -30.24 9.30 -11.54
C ARG A 140 -31.47 8.44 -11.83
N GLY A 141 -31.28 7.12 -12.03
CA GLY A 141 -32.40 6.20 -12.26
C GLY A 141 -33.35 6.10 -11.06
N LEU A 142 -32.81 6.10 -9.83
CA LEU A 142 -33.63 6.13 -8.62
C LEU A 142 -34.43 7.44 -8.50
N LEU A 143 -33.78 8.58 -8.75
CA LEU A 143 -34.45 9.89 -8.74
C LEU A 143 -35.55 10.00 -9.81
N GLU A 144 -35.32 9.49 -11.01
CA GLU A 144 -36.32 9.45 -12.08
C GLU A 144 -37.53 8.58 -11.70
N ARG A 145 -37.28 7.42 -11.07
CA ARG A 145 -38.33 6.54 -10.55
C ARG A 145 -39.14 7.21 -9.45
N ASP A 146 -38.48 7.87 -8.50
CA ASP A 146 -39.15 8.55 -7.40
C ASP A 146 -39.97 9.75 -7.90
N LEU A 147 -39.46 10.49 -8.89
CA LEU A 147 -40.22 11.56 -9.55
C LEU A 147 -41.45 11.04 -10.29
N ALA A 148 -41.36 9.90 -10.97
CA ALA A 148 -42.50 9.27 -11.64
C ALA A 148 -43.57 8.84 -10.63
N LEU A 149 -43.17 8.21 -9.52
CA LEU A 149 -44.07 7.82 -8.44
C LEU A 149 -44.75 9.04 -7.81
N TYR A 150 -44.00 10.11 -7.56
CA TYR A 150 -44.55 11.35 -6.99
C TYR A 150 -45.57 12.02 -7.93
N ARG A 151 -45.31 12.03 -9.25
CA ARG A 151 -46.27 12.53 -10.24
C ARG A 151 -47.55 11.71 -10.26
N GLN A 152 -47.44 10.38 -10.18
CA GLN A 152 -48.59 9.48 -10.16
C GLN A 152 -49.43 9.67 -8.89
N GLN A 153 -48.79 9.78 -7.72
CA GLN A 153 -49.47 10.08 -6.45
C GLN A 153 -50.24 11.41 -6.53
N LYS A 154 -49.60 12.46 -7.06
CA LYS A 154 -50.23 13.77 -7.21
C LYS A 154 -51.44 13.77 -8.16
N LEU A 155 -51.40 12.96 -9.22
CA LEU A 155 -52.55 12.79 -10.12
C LEU A 155 -53.70 12.06 -9.41
N ASN A 156 -53.39 11.00 -8.66
CA ASN A 156 -54.39 10.24 -7.90
C ASN A 156 -55.07 11.09 -6.81
N ASP A 157 -54.30 11.90 -6.09
CA ASP A 157 -54.82 12.84 -5.08
C ASP A 157 -55.75 13.90 -5.69
N ARG A 158 -55.54 14.30 -6.96
CA ARG A 158 -56.43 15.23 -7.65
C ARG A 158 -57.75 14.58 -8.03
N ILE A 159 -57.72 13.35 -8.55
CA ILE A 159 -58.93 12.60 -8.93
C ILE A 159 -59.81 12.39 -7.69
N ARG A 160 -59.21 11.95 -6.57
CA ARG A 160 -59.91 11.74 -5.29
C ARG A 160 -60.56 12.99 -4.69
N ARG A 161 -60.15 14.21 -5.08
CA ARG A 161 -60.76 15.46 -4.62
C ARG A 161 -61.96 15.90 -5.46
N VAL A 162 -62.12 15.34 -6.66
CA VAL A 162 -63.20 15.68 -7.60
C VAL A 162 -64.38 14.71 -7.45
N GLU A 163 -64.12 13.48 -6.99
CA GLU A 163 -65.12 12.52 -6.52
C GLU A 163 -65.68 12.89 -5.14
#